data_AF-V9W0V8-F1
#
_entry.id   AF-V9W0V8-F1
#
_cell.length_a   1.000
_cell.length_b   1.000
_cell.length_c   1.000
_cell.angle_alpha   90.00
_cell.angle_beta   90.00
_cell.angle_gamma   90.00
#
_symmetry.space_group_name_H-M   'P 1'
#
loop_
_entity.id
_entity.type
_entity.pdbx_description
1 polymer ?
#
loop_
_entity_poly.entity_id
_entity_poly.type
_entity_poly.pdbx_seq_one_letter_code
_entity_poly.pdbx_strand_id
1 'polypeptide(L)'
;MGDKRQKPEEIVTKLRQVEVLCGQGMPRVDAIRQVQITEQPFYRWRKQYGHMGTDQLKELKRLQKENDRLRRAVSDLTLDKLILPGPAQEGEVVAERRLMRSFAARVWRPCLAARLRASPDR
;
A
#
# COMPACT_ATOMS: atom_id res chain seq x y z
N MET A 1 -13.06 -9.82 -16.32
CA MET A 1 -13.49 -9.50 -14.94
C MET A 1 -12.46 -8.55 -14.37
N GLY A 2 -12.86 -7.32 -14.04
CA GLY A 2 -11.93 -6.26 -13.64
C GLY A 2 -11.19 -6.65 -12.36
N ASP A 3 -9.87 -6.61 -12.42
CA ASP A 3 -9.03 -6.94 -11.28
C ASP A 3 -9.19 -5.87 -10.20
N LYS A 4 -10.04 -6.17 -9.22
CA LYS A 4 -10.25 -5.32 -8.06
C LYS A 4 -9.04 -5.52 -7.15
N ARG A 5 -8.13 -4.54 -7.16
CA ARG A 5 -6.99 -4.50 -6.23
C ARG A 5 -7.47 -4.73 -4.80
N GLN A 6 -7.24 -5.94 -4.29
CA GLN A 6 -7.57 -6.25 -2.90
C GLN A 6 -6.66 -5.47 -1.98
N LYS A 7 -7.23 -4.92 -0.92
CA LYS A 7 -6.44 -4.25 0.11
C LYS A 7 -5.54 -5.29 0.77
N PRO A 8 -4.28 -4.97 1.09
CA PRO A 8 -3.37 -5.91 1.74
C PRO A 8 -3.94 -6.45 3.07
N GLU A 9 -4.79 -5.68 3.75
CA GLU A 9 -5.54 -6.11 4.94
C GLU A 9 -6.50 -7.28 4.66
N GLU A 10 -7.22 -7.21 3.55
CA GLU A 10 -8.18 -8.22 3.14
C GLU A 10 -7.47 -9.52 2.74
N ILE A 11 -6.34 -9.39 2.04
CA ILE A 11 -5.45 -10.51 1.68
C ILE A 11 -4.98 -11.25 2.94
N VAL A 12 -4.46 -10.54 3.94
CA VAL A 12 -3.95 -11.16 5.17
C VAL A 12 -5.08 -11.80 5.98
N THR A 13 -6.25 -11.15 6.04
CA THR A 13 -7.43 -11.71 6.73
C THR A 13 -7.85 -13.04 6.11
N LYS A 14 -7.90 -13.09 4.77
CA LYS A 14 -8.23 -14.31 4.02
C LYS A 14 -7.18 -15.41 4.20
N LEU A 15 -5.89 -15.07 4.17
CA LEU A 15 -4.81 -16.05 4.45
C LEU A 15 -4.96 -16.67 5.84
N ARG A 16 -5.26 -15.87 6.86
CA ARG A 16 -5.48 -16.37 8.23
C ARG A 16 -6.71 -17.24 8.35
N GLN A 17 -7.80 -16.90 7.67
CA GLN A 17 -9.00 -17.74 7.63
C GLN A 17 -8.67 -19.13 7.07
N VAL A 18 -7.90 -19.20 5.98
CA VAL A 18 -7.44 -20.49 5.43
C VAL A 18 -6.56 -21.25 6.43
N GLU A 19 -5.65 -20.57 7.15
CA GLU A 19 -4.80 -21.20 8.16
C GLU A 19 -5.60 -21.77 9.34
N VAL A 20 -6.61 -21.04 9.83
CA VAL A 20 -7.51 -21.52 10.89
C VAL A 20 -8.29 -22.75 10.45
N LEU A 21 -8.88 -22.73 9.24
CA LEU A 21 -9.61 -23.87 8.69
C LEU A 21 -8.70 -25.10 8.50
N CYS A 22 -7.45 -24.88 8.05
CA CYS A 22 -6.46 -25.95 7.96
C CYS A 22 -6.09 -26.51 9.36
N GLY A 23 -5.98 -25.65 10.38
CA GLY A 23 -5.71 -26.05 11.77
C GLY A 23 -6.85 -26.87 12.40
N GLN A 24 -8.07 -26.69 11.89
CA GLN A 24 -9.25 -27.50 12.27
C GLN A 24 -9.30 -28.87 11.57
N GLY A 25 -8.29 -29.21 10.76
CA GLY A 25 -8.20 -30.50 10.05
C GLY A 25 -8.80 -30.49 8.65
N MET A 26 -9.25 -29.33 8.14
CA MET A 26 -9.76 -29.23 6.78
C MET A 26 -8.61 -29.26 5.75
N PRO A 27 -8.73 -30.00 4.64
CA PRO A 27 -7.72 -29.96 3.60
C PRO A 27 -7.65 -28.55 2.99
N ARG A 28 -6.43 -28.10 2.72
CA ARG A 28 -6.14 -26.72 2.30
C ARG A 28 -6.93 -26.28 1.07
N VAL A 29 -7.15 -27.20 0.11
CA VAL A 29 -7.92 -26.93 -1.11
C VAL A 29 -9.37 -26.55 -0.77
N ASP A 30 -10.00 -27.26 0.15
CA ASP A 30 -11.39 -26.99 0.55
C ASP A 30 -11.47 -25.71 1.40
N ALA A 31 -10.48 -25.47 2.26
CA ALA A 31 -10.38 -24.21 2.99
C ALA A 31 -10.24 -22.99 2.05
N ILE A 32 -9.44 -23.09 0.99
CA ILE A 32 -9.28 -22.04 -0.02
C ILE A 32 -10.61 -21.77 -0.76
N ARG A 33 -11.33 -22.84 -1.13
CA ARG A 33 -12.66 -22.74 -1.76
C ARG A 33 -13.67 -22.09 -0.81
N GLN A 34 -13.64 -22.41 0.48
CA GLN A 34 -14.54 -21.82 1.47
C GLN A 34 -14.31 -20.32 1.66
N VAL A 35 -13.05 -19.86 1.58
CA VAL A 35 -12.70 -18.44 1.64
C VAL A 35 -12.93 -17.73 0.29
N GLN A 36 -13.45 -18.44 -0.73
CA GLN A 36 -13.79 -17.90 -2.05
C GLN A 36 -12.59 -17.27 -2.77
N ILE A 37 -11.41 -17.92 -2.64
CA ILE A 37 -10.19 -17.52 -3.34
C ILE A 37 -9.78 -18.65 -4.28
N THR A 38 -9.12 -18.32 -5.38
CA THR A 38 -8.47 -19.31 -6.24
C THR A 38 -7.13 -19.75 -5.61
N GLU A 39 -6.69 -20.99 -5.87
CA GLU A 39 -5.43 -21.52 -5.32
C GLU A 39 -4.19 -20.71 -5.75
N GLN A 40 -4.14 -20.23 -7.00
CA GLN A 40 -3.00 -19.46 -7.50
C GLN A 40 -2.69 -18.19 -6.69
N PRO A 41 -3.64 -17.24 -6.49
CA PRO A 41 -3.40 -16.07 -5.66
C PRO A 41 -3.10 -16.44 -4.20
N PHE A 42 -3.69 -17.52 -3.66
CA PHE A 42 -3.37 -17.97 -2.30
C PHE A 42 -1.88 -18.26 -2.12
N TYR A 43 -1.27 -19.07 -2.99
CA TYR A 43 0.16 -19.41 -2.89
C TYR A 43 1.05 -18.17 -3.09
N ARG A 44 0.68 -17.26 -4.00
CA ARG A 44 1.40 -16.00 -4.21
C ARG A 44 1.32 -15.11 -2.97
N TRP A 45 0.13 -14.92 -2.42
CA TRP A 45 -0.09 -14.11 -1.23
C TRP A 45 0.58 -14.69 -0.01
N ARG A 46 0.60 -16.01 0.17
CA ARG A 46 1.33 -16.64 1.26
C ARG A 46 2.84 -16.32 1.21
N LYS A 47 3.45 -16.27 0.03
CA LYS A 47 4.86 -15.90 -0.12
C LYS A 47 5.12 -14.43 0.26
N GLN A 48 4.21 -13.52 -0.10
CA GLN A 48 4.37 -12.08 0.10
C GLN A 48 3.90 -11.56 1.47
N TYR A 49 2.79 -12.09 1.97
CA TYR A 49 2.06 -11.61 3.13
C TYR A 49 1.99 -12.63 4.27
N GLY A 50 2.42 -13.88 4.06
CA GLY A 50 2.36 -14.93 5.10
C GLY A 50 3.24 -14.65 6.33
N HIS A 51 4.23 -13.78 6.21
CA HIS A 51 5.09 -13.33 7.32
C HIS A 51 4.63 -11.98 7.91
N MET A 52 3.57 -11.36 7.38
CA MET A 52 3.09 -10.08 7.90
C MET A 52 2.31 -10.29 9.20
N GLY A 53 2.95 -9.93 10.32
CA GLY A 53 2.33 -9.94 11.65
C GLY A 53 1.22 -8.90 11.78
N THR A 54 0.29 -9.10 12.72
CA THR A 54 -0.81 -8.14 13.02
C THR A 54 -0.30 -6.73 13.27
N ASP A 55 0.86 -6.62 13.90
CA ASP A 55 1.42 -5.35 14.33
C ASP A 55 2.01 -4.57 13.14
N GLN A 56 2.56 -5.28 12.15
CA GLN A 56 2.98 -4.68 10.88
C GLN A 56 1.78 -4.13 10.08
N LEU A 57 0.62 -4.79 10.14
CA LEU A 57 -0.60 -4.27 9.51
C LEU A 57 -1.14 -3.01 10.21
N LYS A 58 -1.13 -3.00 11.55
CA LYS A 58 -1.54 -1.82 12.33
C LYS A 58 -0.63 -0.63 12.05
N GLU A 59 0.68 -0.86 12.02
CA GLU A 59 1.65 0.19 11.72
C GLU A 59 1.52 0.68 10.29
N LEU A 60 1.32 -0.22 9.32
CA LEU A 60 1.08 0.16 7.92
C LEU A 60 -0.18 1.03 7.77
N LYS A 61 -1.24 0.74 8.51
CA LYS A 61 -2.47 1.55 8.52
C LYS A 61 -2.27 2.93 9.14
N ARG A 62 -1.51 3.00 10.25
CA ARG A 62 -1.14 4.27 10.88
C ARG A 62 -0.35 5.14 9.91
N LEU A 63 0.70 4.59 9.30
CA LEU A 63 1.55 5.27 8.33
C LEU A 63 0.76 5.71 7.09
N GLN A 64 -0.17 4.89 6.60
CA GLN A 64 -1.03 5.25 5.47
C GLN A 64 -1.91 6.48 5.81
N LYS A 65 -2.50 6.51 7.01
CA LYS A 65 -3.32 7.64 7.49
C LYS A 65 -2.50 8.91 7.70
N GLU A 66 -1.29 8.78 8.25
CA GLU A 66 -0.36 9.90 8.41
C GLU A 66 0.08 10.45 7.04
N ASN A 67 0.38 9.58 6.08
CA ASN A 67 0.74 9.99 4.72
C ASN A 67 -0.40 10.75 4.03
N ASP A 68 -1.65 10.29 4.16
CA ASP A 68 -2.80 10.98 3.57
C ASP A 68 -3.04 12.36 4.22
N ARG A 69 -2.85 12.48 5.54
CA ARG A 69 -2.92 13.77 6.25
C ARG A 69 -1.81 14.72 5.79
N LEU A 70 -0.58 14.23 5.71
CA LEU A 70 0.57 15.00 5.25
C LEU A 70 0.39 15.45 3.80
N ARG A 71 -0.14 14.59 2.91
CA ARG A 71 -0.42 14.96 1.52
C ARG A 71 -1.42 16.10 1.42
N ARG A 72 -2.49 16.09 2.23
CA ARG A 72 -3.45 17.20 2.27
C ARG A 72 -2.81 18.49 2.76
N ALA A 73 -2.12 18.45 3.90
CA ALA A 73 -1.44 19.62 4.44
C ALA A 73 -0.40 20.21 3.47
N VAL A 74 0.37 19.36 2.78
CA VAL A 74 1.32 19.78 1.75
C VAL A 74 0.60 20.41 0.56
N SER A 75 -0.52 19.85 0.11
CA SER A 75 -1.32 20.45 -0.97
C SER A 75 -1.86 21.82 -0.59
N ASP A 76 -2.45 21.95 0.60
CA ASP A 76 -3.01 23.22 1.09
C ASP A 76 -1.91 24.30 1.21
N LEU A 77 -0.78 23.97 1.83
CA LEU A 77 0.37 24.89 1.94
C LEU A 77 0.97 25.27 0.57
N THR A 78 1.01 24.33 -0.38
CA THR A 78 1.48 24.62 -1.74
C THR A 78 0.52 25.56 -2.46
N LEU A 79 -0.79 25.42 -2.25
CA LEU A 79 -1.79 26.34 -2.80
C LEU A 79 -1.62 27.75 -2.21
N ASP A 80 -1.42 27.87 -0.90
CA ASP A 80 -1.21 29.17 -0.23
C ASP A 80 0.05 29.88 -0.75
N LYS A 81 1.15 29.15 -0.96
CA LYS A 81 2.38 29.70 -1.56
C LYS A 81 2.19 30.18 -3.00
N LEU A 82 1.26 29.61 -3.77
CA LEU A 82 0.98 30.04 -5.15
C LEU A 82 0.07 31.27 -5.22
N ILE A 83 -0.72 31.53 -4.18
CA ILE A 83 -1.65 32.67 -4.11
C ILE A 83 -0.95 33.96 -3.67
N LEU A 84 0.19 33.88 -2.96
CA LEU A 84 1.01 35.03 -2.56
C LEU A 84 2.20 35.20 -3.53
N PRO A 85 2.09 35.99 -4.62
CA PRO A 85 3.13 36.06 -5.63
C PRO A 85 4.20 37.05 -5.16
N GLY A 86 5.35 36.52 -4.73
CA GLY A 86 6.56 37.31 -4.49
C GLY A 86 7.74 36.71 -5.24
N PRO A 87 8.64 37.52 -5.84
CA PRO A 87 9.77 37.02 -6.65
C PRO A 87 10.75 36.15 -5.84
N ALA A 88 10.78 36.29 -4.51
CA ALA A 88 11.56 35.42 -3.63
C ALA A 88 10.97 34.00 -3.51
N GLN A 89 9.66 33.83 -3.71
CA GLN A 89 8.97 32.54 -3.54
C GLN A 89 9.13 31.62 -4.76
N GLU A 90 9.30 32.17 -5.96
CA GLU A 90 9.48 31.36 -7.18
C GLU A 90 10.75 30.50 -7.13
N GLY A 91 11.86 31.05 -6.62
CA GLY A 91 13.11 30.30 -6.43
C GLY A 91 12.99 29.18 -5.39
N GLU A 92 12.27 29.44 -4.29
CA GLU A 92 12.00 28.48 -3.23
C GLU A 92 11.09 27.35 -3.72
N VAL A 93 10.03 27.66 -4.47
CA VAL A 93 9.11 26.68 -5.07
C VAL A 93 9.82 25.81 -6.10
N VAL A 94 10.76 26.35 -6.87
CA VAL A 94 11.59 25.57 -7.81
C VAL A 94 12.53 24.62 -7.07
N ALA A 95 13.13 25.06 -5.97
CA ALA A 95 13.98 24.23 -5.11
C ALA A 95 13.17 23.11 -4.41
N GLU A 96 12.01 23.42 -3.84
CA GLU A 96 11.08 22.46 -3.23
C GLU A 96 10.60 21.42 -4.26
N ARG A 97 10.24 21.82 -5.48
CA ARG A 97 9.88 20.89 -6.57
C ARG A 97 11.04 19.98 -6.98
N ARG A 98 12.29 20.45 -6.87
CA ARG A 98 13.49 19.64 -7.16
C ARG A 98 13.73 18.63 -6.03
N LEU A 99 13.59 19.05 -4.76
CA LEU A 99 13.62 18.18 -3.59
C LEU A 99 12.51 17.12 -3.60
N MET A 100 11.26 17.52 -3.91
CA MET A 100 10.13 16.59 -4.05
C MET A 100 10.36 15.59 -5.18
N ARG A 101 10.95 15.99 -6.32
CA ARG A 101 11.32 15.07 -7.40
C ARG A 101 12.39 14.07 -6.96
N SER A 102 13.43 14.53 -6.27
CA SER A 102 14.47 13.66 -5.72
C SER A 102 13.94 12.71 -4.66
N PHE A 103 13.08 13.18 -3.75
CA PHE A 103 12.43 12.36 -2.74
C PHE A 103 11.47 11.34 -3.36
N ALA A 104 10.69 11.77 -4.38
CA ALA A 104 9.84 10.88 -5.14
C ALA A 104 10.64 9.81 -5.88
N ALA A 105 11.84 10.13 -6.38
CA ALA A 105 12.71 9.16 -7.04
C ALA A 105 13.39 8.19 -6.07
N ARG A 106 13.82 8.66 -4.90
CA ARG A 106 14.63 7.88 -3.96
C ARG A 106 13.81 7.07 -2.95
N VAL A 107 12.64 7.58 -2.56
CA VAL A 107 11.82 6.98 -1.49
C VAL A 107 10.49 6.49 -2.06
N TRP A 108 9.74 7.35 -2.76
CA TRP A 108 8.39 7.00 -3.18
C TRP A 108 8.33 6.00 -4.34
N ARG A 109 9.12 6.20 -5.41
CA ARG A 109 9.15 5.33 -6.60
C ARG A 109 9.55 3.88 -6.27
N PRO A 110 10.57 3.62 -5.44
CA PRO A 110 10.89 2.25 -5.02
C PRO A 110 9.77 1.60 -4.20
N CYS A 111 9.17 2.33 -3.25
CA CYS A 111 8.02 1.84 -2.47
C CYS A 111 6.80 1.58 -3.35
N LEU A 112 6.49 2.46 -4.30
CA LEU A 112 5.40 2.29 -5.26
C LEU A 112 5.69 1.13 -6.22
N ALA A 113 6.93 0.97 -6.68
CA ALA A 113 7.34 -0.14 -7.53
C ALA A 113 7.35 -1.49 -6.77
N ALA A 114 7.64 -1.48 -5.46
CA ALA A 114 7.48 -2.65 -4.61
C ALA A 114 5.98 -2.99 -4.42
N ARG A 115 5.13 -1.96 -4.21
CA ARG A 115 3.68 -2.11 -4.10
C ARG A 115 3.02 -2.57 -5.41
N LEU A 116 3.51 -2.11 -6.56
CA LEU A 116 3.04 -2.53 -7.88
C LEU A 116 3.56 -3.93 -8.25
N ARG A 117 4.81 -4.29 -7.89
CA ARG A 117 5.32 -5.67 -8.03
C ARG A 117 4.63 -6.67 -7.11
N ALA A 118 4.11 -6.20 -5.97
CA ALA A 118 3.28 -7.00 -5.06
C ALA A 118 1.79 -7.08 -5.52
N SER A 119 1.41 -6.36 -6.57
CA SER A 119 0.07 -6.42 -7.17
C SER A 119 0.07 -7.50 -8.27
N PRO A 120 -0.68 -8.60 -8.13
CA PRO A 120 -0.54 -9.77 -8.98
C PRO A 120 -1.48 -9.72 -10.20
N ASP A 121 -1.46 -8.63 -10.98
CA ASP A 121 -2.24 -8.59 -12.22
C ASP A 121 -1.50 -7.88 -13.35
N ARG A 122 -0.77 -8.72 -14.09
CA ARG A 122 -0.87 -8.88 -15.54
C ARG A 122 -0.94 -10.37 -15.84
#